data_AF-H0FSF6-F1
#
_entry.id   AF-H0FSF6-F1
#
_cell.length_a   1.000
_cell.length_b   1.000
_cell.length_c   1.000
_cell.angle_alpha   90.00
_cell.angle_beta   90.00
_cell.angle_gamma   90.00
#
_symmetry.space_group_name_H-M   'P 1'
#
loop_
_entity.id
_entity.type
_entity.pdbx_description
1 polymer ?
#
loop_
_entity_poly.entity_id
_entity_poly.type
_entity_poly.pdbx_seq_one_letter_code
_entity_poly.pdbx_strand_id
1 'polypeptide(L)'
;MIELTPTQIRGLKLAKDGDVHPQAGKRWTHLNAQVTYAKQDRFKERPQKIKFLTTATLNELRDHRLVKALNTDVPPEESAHGITMAGKMLLLKIK
;
A
#
# COMPACT_ATOMS: atom_id res chain seq x y z
N MET A 1 17.96 1.24 -13.03
CA MET A 1 17.19 1.64 -11.83
C MET A 1 15.72 1.49 -12.21
N ILE A 2 14.89 0.85 -11.37
CA ILE A 2 13.45 0.72 -11.71
C ILE A 2 12.82 2.09 -11.55
N GLU A 3 12.26 2.63 -12.62
CA GLU A 3 11.49 3.87 -12.59
C GLU A 3 10.04 3.54 -12.27
N LEU A 4 9.54 4.09 -11.16
CA LEU A 4 8.17 3.88 -10.71
C LEU A 4 7.31 5.08 -11.08
N THR A 5 6.08 4.82 -11.51
CA THR A 5 5.08 5.88 -11.70
C THR A 5 4.72 6.52 -10.34
N PRO A 6 4.18 7.75 -10.32
CA PRO A 6 3.72 8.38 -9.08
C PRO A 6 2.69 7.53 -8.31
N THR A 7 1.87 6.74 -9.00
CA THR A 7 0.90 5.84 -8.39
C THR A 7 1.58 4.65 -7.72
N GLN A 8 2.57 4.04 -8.38
CA GLN A 8 3.38 2.97 -7.80
C GLN A 8 4.18 3.46 -6.59
N ILE A 9 4.76 4.66 -6.66
CA ILE A 9 5.46 5.27 -5.51
C ILE A 9 4.51 5.46 -4.33
N ARG A 10 3.28 5.95 -4.55
CA ARG A 10 2.27 6.07 -3.48
C ARG A 10 1.87 4.72 -2.91
N GLY A 11 1.69 3.70 -3.75
CA GLY A 11 1.39 2.34 -3.32
C GLY A 11 2.52 1.74 -2.48
N LEU A 12 3.77 1.93 -2.91
CA LEU A 12 4.94 1.46 -2.16
C LEU A 12 5.14 2.21 -0.84
N LYS A 13 4.84 3.51 -0.79
CA LYS A 13 4.80 4.29 0.46
C LYS A 13 3.70 3.78 1.40
N LEU A 14 2.53 3.43 0.89
CA LEU A 14 1.47 2.81 1.70
C LEU A 14 1.96 1.48 2.30
N ALA A 15 2.54 0.59 1.50
CA ALA A 15 3.09 -0.69 1.98
C ALA A 15 4.29 -0.52 2.95
N LYS A 16 4.97 0.62 2.93
CA LYS A 16 6.01 0.98 3.91
C LYS A 16 5.39 1.31 5.28
N ASP A 17 4.24 1.98 5.28
CA ASP A 17 3.55 2.41 6.51
C ASP A 17 2.84 1.22 7.22
N GLY A 18 2.67 0.09 6.53
CA GLY A 18 2.16 -1.17 7.07
C GLY A 18 1.73 -2.14 5.96
N ASP A 19 1.41 -3.37 6.33
CA ASP A 19 0.93 -4.37 5.36
C ASP A 19 -0.41 -3.95 4.75
N VAL A 20 -0.64 -4.35 3.51
CA VAL A 20 -1.87 -4.07 2.77
C VAL A 20 -2.69 -5.34 2.59
N HIS A 21 -3.99 -5.22 2.82
CA HIS A 21 -4.98 -6.29 2.80
C HIS A 21 -6.00 -6.02 1.69
N PRO A 22 -6.54 -7.08 1.07
CA PRO A 22 -7.55 -6.95 0.04
C PRO A 22 -8.83 -6.33 0.60
N GLN A 23 -9.46 -5.47 -0.19
CA GLN A 23 -10.71 -4.78 0.11
C GLN A 23 -11.68 -4.95 -1.06
N ALA A 24 -12.96 -4.62 -0.81
CA ALA A 24 -13.97 -4.55 -1.86
C ALA A 24 -13.54 -3.61 -3.01
N GLY A 25 -13.91 -3.97 -4.24
CA GLY A 25 -13.66 -3.15 -5.42
C GLY A 25 -12.21 -3.13 -5.91
N LYS A 26 -11.47 -4.23 -5.73
CA LYS A 26 -10.07 -4.39 -6.22
C LYS A 26 -9.10 -3.35 -5.63
N ARG A 27 -9.29 -3.03 -4.35
CA ARG A 27 -8.45 -2.08 -3.60
C ARG A 27 -7.72 -2.80 -2.48
N TRP A 28 -6.61 -2.19 -2.07
CA TRP A 28 -5.73 -2.70 -1.03
C TRP A 28 -5.37 -1.57 -0.08
N THR A 29 -5.52 -1.80 1.23
CA THR A 29 -5.21 -0.83 2.29
C THR A 29 -4.88 -1.56 3.59
N HIS A 30 -4.53 -0.85 4.65
CA HIS A 30 -4.24 -1.48 5.94
C HIS A 30 -5.45 -2.20 6.54
N LEU A 31 -5.19 -3.21 7.35
CA LEU A 31 -6.25 -3.89 8.11
C LEU A 31 -6.99 -2.87 8.98
N ASN A 32 -8.32 -2.89 8.95
CA ASN A 32 -9.18 -1.97 9.69
C ASN A 32 -8.91 -0.48 9.40
N ALA A 33 -8.48 -0.13 8.18
CA ALA A 33 -8.33 1.26 7.81
C ALA A 33 -9.68 2.01 7.96
N GLN A 34 -9.68 3.07 8.77
CA GLN A 34 -10.85 3.89 9.03
C GLN A 34 -10.59 5.33 8.60
N VAL A 35 -11.66 6.06 8.30
CA VAL A 35 -11.58 7.50 8.03
C VAL A 35 -11.16 8.20 9.32
N THR A 36 -10.02 8.88 9.27
CA THR A 36 -9.51 9.67 10.38
C THR A 36 -9.61 11.16 10.07
N TYR A 37 -9.37 12.00 11.08
CA TYR A 37 -9.40 13.46 10.95
C TYR A 37 -8.04 14.03 11.35
N ALA A 38 -7.74 15.25 10.90
CA ALA A 38 -6.53 15.92 11.34
C ALA A 38 -6.57 16.15 12.86
N LYS A 39 -5.43 16.02 13.54
CA LYS A 39 -5.35 16.20 15.00
C LYS A 39 -5.90 17.56 15.48
N GLN A 40 -5.87 18.57 14.61
CA GLN A 40 -6.36 19.92 14.89
C GLN A 40 -7.84 20.13 14.51
N ASP A 41 -8.42 19.21 13.74
CA ASP A 41 -9.82 19.27 13.31
C ASP A 41 -10.74 18.69 14.41
N ARG A 42 -11.06 19.54 15.39
CA ARG A 42 -11.89 19.17 16.55
C ARG A 42 -13.34 18.86 16.15
N PHE A 43 -13.80 19.43 15.04
CA PHE A 43 -15.17 19.32 14.57
C PHE A 43 -15.38 18.19 13.56
N LYS A 44 -14.29 17.50 13.16
CA LYS A 44 -14.33 16.39 12.19
C LYS A 44 -14.96 16.81 10.86
N GLU A 45 -14.74 18.05 10.45
CA GLU A 45 -15.30 18.60 9.21
C GLU A 45 -14.55 18.12 7.97
N ARG A 46 -13.27 17.76 8.13
CA ARG A 46 -12.35 17.45 7.02
C ARG A 46 -11.85 16.01 7.16
N PRO A 47 -12.64 15.02 6.71
CA PRO A 47 -12.24 13.63 6.75
C PRO A 47 -11.00 13.38 5.86
N GLN A 48 -10.02 12.66 6.39
CA GLN A 48 -8.88 12.17 5.63
C GLN A 48 -9.27 10.90 4.89
N LYS A 49 -9.09 10.91 3.57
CA LYS A 49 -9.37 9.75 2.73
C LYS A 49 -8.44 8.61 3.12
N ILE A 50 -9.01 7.41 3.25
CA ILE A 50 -8.24 6.17 3.38
C ILE A 50 -7.37 6.02 2.14
N LYS A 51 -6.07 5.91 2.34
CA LYS A 51 -5.11 5.64 1.26
C LYS A 51 -5.28 4.19 0.83
N PHE A 52 -5.30 3.95 -0.47
CA PHE A 52 -5.36 2.61 -1.02
C PHE A 52 -4.53 2.54 -2.30
N LEU A 53 -4.26 1.31 -2.74
CA LEU A 53 -3.74 1.02 -4.07
C LEU A 53 -4.66 0.01 -4.78
N THR A 54 -4.62 -0.03 -6.11
CA THR A 54 -5.43 -0.96 -6.91
C THR A 54 -4.73 -2.31 -7.04
N THR A 55 -5.48 -3.38 -7.31
CA THR A 55 -4.88 -4.70 -7.62
C THR A 55 -3.86 -4.61 -8.75
N ALA A 56 -4.09 -3.79 -9.78
CA ALA A 56 -3.10 -3.57 -10.85
C ALA A 56 -1.78 -3.01 -10.30
N THR A 57 -1.84 -1.97 -9.46
CA THR A 57 -0.65 -1.38 -8.85
C THR A 57 0.06 -2.38 -7.92
N LEU A 58 -0.69 -3.20 -7.18
CA LEU A 58 -0.10 -4.23 -6.32
C LEU A 58 0.68 -5.25 -7.14
N ASN A 59 0.09 -5.74 -8.23
CA ASN A 59 0.70 -6.74 -9.10
C ASN A 59 1.99 -6.20 -9.72
N GLU A 60 1.98 -4.98 -10.26
CA GLU A 60 3.18 -4.33 -10.79
C GLU A 60 4.31 -4.23 -9.74
N LEU A 61 3.98 -3.83 -8.51
CA LEU A 61 4.96 -3.76 -7.42
C LEU A 61 5.48 -5.15 -7.01
N ARG A 62 4.64 -6.18 -7.11
CA ARG A 62 5.01 -7.57 -6.81
C ARG A 62 5.91 -8.15 -7.90
N ASP A 63 5.63 -7.85 -9.16
CA ASP A 63 6.44 -8.25 -10.32
C ASP A 63 7.85 -7.65 -10.23
N HIS A 64 7.95 -6.42 -9.71
CA HIS A 64 9.22 -5.79 -9.36
C HIS A 64 9.87 -6.30 -8.06
N ARG A 65 9.25 -7.26 -7.36
CA ARG A 65 9.67 -7.81 -6.06
C ARG A 65 9.81 -6.76 -4.96
N LEU A 66 9.08 -5.65 -5.06
CA LEU A 66 9.08 -4.55 -4.09
C LEU A 66 8.09 -4.79 -2.96
N VAL A 67 7.08 -5.62 -3.20
CA VAL A 67 6.16 -6.17 -2.20
C VAL A 67 6.08 -7.69 -2.36
N LYS A 68 5.63 -8.39 -1.32
CA LYS A 68 5.41 -9.85 -1.33
C LYS A 68 4.14 -10.23 -0.58
N ALA A 69 3.50 -11.31 -1.01
CA ALA A 69 2.46 -11.97 -0.23
C ALA A 69 3.06 -12.49 1.09
N LEU A 70 2.28 -12.40 2.17
CA LEU A 70 2.72 -12.77 3.52
C LEU A 70 2.24 -14.17 3.92
N ASN A 71 1.07 -14.57 3.42
CA ASN A 71 0.56 -15.93 3.52
C ASN A 71 0.71 -16.62 2.16
N THR A 72 1.47 -17.71 2.11
CA THR A 72 1.71 -18.52 0.90
C THR A 72 0.74 -19.69 0.76
N ASP A 73 -0.07 -19.97 1.77
CA ASP A 73 -1.03 -21.09 1.79
C ASP A 73 -2.35 -20.71 1.10
N VAL A 74 -2.52 -19.45 0.72
CA VAL A 74 -3.71 -18.90 0.04
C VAL A 74 -3.30 -18.22 -1.27
N PRO A 75 -4.24 -18.06 -2.22
CA PRO A 75 -3.99 -17.26 -3.41
C PRO A 75 -3.47 -15.86 -3.04
N PRO A 76 -2.52 -15.30 -3.80
CA PRO A 76 -1.98 -13.97 -3.52
C PRO A 76 -3.07 -12.90 -3.38
N GLU A 77 -4.15 -13.01 -4.15
CA GLU A 77 -5.29 -12.07 -4.14
C GLU A 77 -6.01 -12.02 -2.79
N GLU A 78 -5.88 -13.06 -1.96
CA GLU A 78 -6.45 -13.18 -0.63
C GLU A 78 -5.41 -12.90 0.47
N SER A 79 -4.13 -13.00 0.13
CA SER A 79 -3.01 -12.80 1.03
C SER A 79 -2.73 -11.32 1.30
N ALA A 80 -2.46 -10.97 2.56
CA ALA A 80 -1.88 -9.68 2.87
C ALA A 80 -0.50 -9.53 2.20
N HIS A 81 -0.12 -8.31 1.85
CA HIS A 81 1.16 -8.01 1.23
C HIS A 81 1.99 -7.02 2.04
N GLY A 82 3.26 -7.34 2.23
CA GLY A 82 4.23 -6.49 2.92
C GLY A 82 5.32 -5.98 1.99
N ILE A 83 5.91 -4.83 2.33
CA ILE A 83 7.05 -4.26 1.59
C ILE A 83 8.31 -5.12 1.78
N THR A 84 9.07 -5.33 0.70
CA THR A 84 10.36 -6.02 0.78
C THR A 84 11.50 -5.06 1.14
N MET A 85 12.67 -5.60 1.47
CA MET A 85 13.87 -4.77 1.65
C MET A 85 14.25 -4.01 0.38
N ALA A 86 14.07 -4.61 -0.80
CA ALA A 86 14.28 -3.94 -2.07
C ALA A 86 13.34 -2.73 -2.24
N GLY A 87 12.06 -2.89 -1.88
CA GLY A 87 11.08 -1.80 -1.85
C GLY A 87 11.51 -0.66 -0.92
N LYS A 88 11.93 -0.97 0.30
CA LYS A 88 12.43 0.04 1.27
C LYS A 88 13.64 0.79 0.74
N MET A 89 14.63 0.06 0.20
CA MET A 89 15.84 0.67 -0.37
C MET A 89 15.55 1.54 -1.58
N LEU A 90 14.59 1.16 -2.42
CA LEU A 90 14.19 1.96 -3.57
C LEU A 90 13.54 3.29 -3.13
N LEU A 91 12.65 3.26 -2.13
CA LEU A 91 12.05 4.48 -1.58
C LEU A 91 13.08 5.46 -0.98
N LEU A 92 14.19 4.94 -0.44
CA LEU A 92 15.29 5.80 0.05
C LEU A 92 16.04 6.51 -1.08
N LYS A 93 16.07 5.93 -2.28
CA LYS A 93 16.77 6.46 -3.45
C LYS A 93 15.94 7.45 -4.26
N ILE A 94 14.61 7.28 -4.31
CA ILE A 94 13.68 8.16 -5.06
C ILE A 94 13.35 9.44 -4.24
N LYS A 95 14.30 9.94 -3.44
CA LYS A 95 14.07 11.09 -2.56
C LYS A 95 13.71 12.35 -3.34
#